data_AF-A0A1G0L7H3-F1
#
_entry.id   AF-A0A1G0L7H3-F1
#
_cell.length_a   1.000
_cell.length_b   1.000
_cell.length_c   1.000
_cell.angle_alpha   90.00
_cell.angle_beta   90.00
_cell.angle_gamma   90.00
#
_symmetry.space_group_name_H-M   'P 1'
#
loop_
_entity.id
_entity.type
_entity.pdbx_description
1 polymer ?
#
loop_
_entity_poly.entity_id
_entity_poly.type
_entity_poly.pdbx_seq_one_letter_code
_entity_poly.pdbx_strand_id
1 'polypeptide(L)'
;MRTYDLSQPLNQEVSFWPYYPPFEVKYIKRKAEHGVNAQYIQTSNHMGTHLDAPRHFVTAGRTIDEIPVDWLCGPGAIVDLRDEMGDLGVYTPRMIEKRVKVKTGDLLILHTGWHRHAQFGSEPDEERYIHMHPGAHPDMVPWLLKKKIHIWGVDCVSTDHPMNLPIGRFLGKGMHGHCDRVRAKAEQLFGGKKGVAKMFPDSAYQLTHNALFPHDCMHI
;
A
#
# COMPACT_ATOMS: atom_id res chain seq x y z
N MET A 1 27.27 3.80 -9.99
CA MET A 1 25.81 3.63 -9.76
C MET A 1 25.49 4.24 -8.41
N ARG A 2 24.41 5.03 -8.30
CA ARG A 2 23.94 5.58 -7.02
C ARG A 2 22.71 4.80 -6.58
N THR A 3 22.70 4.34 -5.34
CA THR A 3 21.55 3.64 -4.74
C THR A 3 20.75 4.63 -3.91
N TYR A 4 19.43 4.47 -3.91
CA TYR A 4 18.51 5.23 -3.07
C TYR A 4 17.75 4.23 -2.19
N ASP A 5 17.64 4.54 -0.91
CA ASP A 5 16.80 3.78 0.01
C ASP A 5 15.35 4.31 -0.10
N LEU A 6 14.42 3.40 -0.37
CA LEU A 6 12.99 3.68 -0.48
C LEU A 6 12.20 3.09 0.70
N SER A 7 12.89 2.52 1.69
CA SER A 7 12.27 1.85 2.83
C SER A 7 11.97 2.82 3.95
N GLN A 8 10.81 2.67 4.58
CA GLN A 8 10.55 3.29 5.88
C GLN A 8 11.33 2.56 6.98
N PRO A 9 11.83 3.26 8.01
CA PRO A 9 12.40 2.61 9.19
C PRO A 9 11.41 1.61 9.82
N LEU A 10 11.86 0.39 10.09
CA LEU A 10 11.05 -0.63 10.75
C LEU A 10 11.44 -0.75 12.22
N ASN A 11 10.61 -0.20 13.11
CA ASN A 11 10.79 -0.25 14.56
C ASN A 11 9.43 -0.09 15.28
N GLN A 12 9.44 0.02 16.61
CA GLN A 12 8.23 0.09 17.45
C GLN A 12 7.35 1.33 17.21
N GLU A 13 7.87 2.36 16.55
CA GLU A 13 7.15 3.59 16.26
C GLU A 13 6.41 3.52 14.92
N VAL A 14 6.75 2.58 14.02
CA VAL A 14 6.14 2.50 12.70
C VAL A 14 4.62 2.30 12.81
N SER A 15 3.85 3.05 12.02
CA SER A 15 2.42 2.81 11.87
C SER A 15 2.18 1.43 11.25
N PHE A 16 1.13 0.76 11.69
CA PHE A 16 0.73 -0.56 11.19
C PHE A 16 -0.77 -0.59 10.92
N TRP A 17 -1.20 -1.53 10.08
CA TRP A 17 -2.62 -1.68 9.77
C TRP A 17 -3.43 -1.94 11.05
N PRO A 18 -4.56 -1.24 11.26
CA PRO A 18 -5.38 -1.45 12.46
C PRO A 18 -5.70 -2.94 12.68
N TYR A 19 -5.65 -3.36 13.94
CA TYR A 19 -5.86 -4.74 14.41
C TYR A 19 -4.72 -5.73 14.12
N TYR A 20 -3.61 -5.32 13.51
CA TYR A 20 -2.44 -6.18 13.39
C TYR A 20 -1.57 -6.10 14.66
N PRO A 21 -0.84 -7.16 15.03
CA PRO A 21 0.15 -7.09 16.12
C PRO A 21 1.21 -6.01 15.81
N PRO A 22 1.63 -5.22 16.80
CA PRO A 22 2.66 -4.20 16.62
C PRO A 22 4.06 -4.82 16.45
N PHE A 23 5.03 -3.99 16.07
CA PHE A 23 6.44 -4.38 16.07
C PHE A 23 6.94 -4.56 17.51
N GLU A 24 7.55 -5.70 17.80
CA GLU A 24 8.17 -5.98 19.09
C GLU A 24 9.63 -6.36 18.91
N VAL A 25 10.50 -5.79 19.75
CA VAL A 25 11.91 -6.16 19.84
C VAL A 25 12.29 -6.43 21.29
N LYS A 26 12.88 -7.60 21.55
CA LYS A 26 13.35 -8.00 22.87
C LYS A 26 14.83 -8.36 22.81
N TYR A 27 15.66 -7.64 23.56
CA TYR A 27 17.05 -8.03 23.73
C TYR A 27 17.15 -9.28 24.61
N ILE A 28 17.87 -10.29 24.12
CA ILE A 28 18.19 -11.51 24.86
C ILE A 28 19.66 -11.58 25.28
N LYS A 29 20.52 -10.75 24.67
CA LYS A 29 21.90 -10.52 25.12
C LYS A 29 22.23 -9.04 25.00
N ARG A 30 23.04 -8.54 25.94
CA ARG A 30 23.61 -7.19 25.93
C ARG A 30 25.12 -7.28 25.95
N LYS A 31 25.79 -6.46 25.11
CA LYS A 31 27.24 -6.47 24.94
C LYS A 31 28.01 -6.32 26.25
N ALA A 32 27.54 -5.43 27.15
CA ALA A 32 28.21 -5.16 28.42
C ALA A 32 28.40 -6.42 29.29
N GLU A 33 27.47 -7.36 29.23
CA GLU A 33 27.51 -8.60 30.00
C GLU A 33 28.01 -9.79 29.16
N HIS A 34 27.61 -9.86 27.89
CA HIS A 34 27.77 -11.05 27.06
C HIS A 34 28.83 -10.92 25.96
N GLY A 35 29.42 -9.73 25.76
CA GLY A 35 30.31 -9.44 24.62
C GLY A 35 29.60 -9.29 23.27
N VAL A 36 28.29 -9.56 23.20
CA VAL A 36 27.46 -9.51 21.98
C VAL A 36 26.06 -8.98 22.29
N ASN A 37 25.42 -8.35 21.30
CA ASN A 37 23.99 -8.04 21.33
C ASN A 37 23.21 -9.08 20.51
N ALA A 38 22.11 -9.56 21.06
CA ALA A 38 21.20 -10.45 20.34
C ALA A 38 19.75 -10.08 20.71
N GLN A 39 18.85 -10.22 19.74
CA GLN A 39 17.46 -9.78 19.85
C GLN A 39 16.51 -10.81 19.24
N TYR A 40 15.29 -10.89 19.79
CA TYR A 40 14.13 -11.39 19.08
C TYR A 40 13.36 -10.22 18.49
N ILE A 41 12.83 -10.42 17.27
CA ILE A 41 11.95 -9.48 16.59
C ILE A 41 10.66 -10.25 16.27
N GLN A 42 9.52 -9.64 16.57
CA GLN A 42 8.19 -10.09 16.17
C GLN A 42 7.51 -8.96 15.41
N THR A 43 6.98 -9.24 14.23
CA THR A 43 6.32 -8.26 13.37
C THR A 43 5.28 -8.97 12.52
N SER A 44 4.23 -8.24 12.13
CA SER A 44 3.42 -8.63 10.97
C SER A 44 4.23 -8.45 9.69
N ASN A 45 3.94 -9.24 8.65
CA ASN A 45 4.56 -9.07 7.33
C ASN A 45 4.04 -7.84 6.59
N HIS A 46 2.95 -7.23 7.04
CA HIS A 46 2.32 -6.06 6.43
C HIS A 46 2.57 -4.81 7.28
N MET A 47 3.84 -4.43 7.41
CA MET A 47 4.28 -3.33 8.27
C MET A 47 5.45 -2.58 7.65
N GLY A 48 5.39 -1.24 7.67
CA GLY A 48 6.34 -0.42 6.94
C GLY A 48 6.34 -0.73 5.44
N THR A 49 7.50 -0.60 4.80
CA THR A 49 7.70 -1.00 3.40
C THR A 49 7.76 -2.53 3.33
N HIS A 50 6.81 -3.16 2.64
CA HIS A 50 6.69 -4.62 2.58
C HIS A 50 6.28 -5.08 1.18
N LEU A 51 6.22 -6.39 0.95
CA LEU A 51 5.77 -6.98 -0.30
C LEU A 51 4.68 -8.00 0.00
N ASP A 52 3.56 -7.91 -0.71
CA ASP A 52 2.46 -8.86 -0.59
C ASP A 52 2.57 -9.96 -1.64
N ALA A 53 2.77 -11.21 -1.18
CA ALA A 53 2.70 -12.38 -2.06
C ALA A 53 1.24 -12.79 -2.35
N PRO A 54 0.97 -13.50 -3.45
CA PRO A 54 -0.39 -13.95 -3.81
C PRO A 54 -1.10 -14.72 -2.71
N ARG A 55 -0.37 -15.49 -1.88
CA ARG A 55 -0.92 -16.23 -0.73
C ARG A 55 -1.73 -15.36 0.22
N HIS A 56 -1.44 -14.05 0.28
CA HIS A 56 -2.17 -13.12 1.12
C HIS A 56 -3.68 -13.12 0.80
N PHE A 57 -4.08 -13.35 -0.46
CA PHE A 57 -5.48 -13.37 -0.91
C PHE A 57 -5.91 -14.60 -1.72
N VAL A 58 -4.96 -15.44 -2.11
CA VAL A 58 -5.20 -16.64 -2.92
C VAL A 58 -4.80 -17.86 -2.10
N THR A 59 -5.76 -18.71 -1.74
CA THR A 59 -5.55 -19.87 -0.84
C THR A 59 -4.38 -20.76 -1.25
N ALA A 60 -4.23 -21.00 -2.56
CA ALA A 60 -3.14 -21.78 -3.17
C ALA A 60 -2.16 -20.88 -3.95
N GLY A 61 -2.10 -19.60 -3.63
CA GLY A 61 -1.19 -18.64 -4.24
C GLY A 61 0.25 -18.83 -3.74
N ARG A 62 1.19 -18.26 -4.49
CA ARG A 62 2.61 -18.28 -4.13
C ARG A 62 2.86 -17.62 -2.78
N THR A 63 3.74 -18.19 -1.97
CA THR A 63 4.34 -17.53 -0.80
C THR A 63 5.54 -16.68 -1.22
N ILE A 64 6.06 -15.84 -0.33
CA ILE A 64 7.18 -14.92 -0.63
C ILE A 64 8.42 -15.67 -1.13
N ASP A 65 8.71 -16.84 -0.57
CA ASP A 65 9.84 -17.70 -0.95
C ASP A 65 9.67 -18.40 -2.32
N GLU A 66 8.44 -18.39 -2.87
CA GLU A 66 8.12 -18.96 -4.19
C GLU A 66 8.12 -17.90 -5.31
N ILE A 67 8.38 -16.63 -4.97
CA ILE A 67 8.43 -15.53 -5.94
C ILE A 67 9.77 -15.56 -6.70
N PRO A 68 9.76 -15.57 -8.04
CA PRO A 68 10.99 -15.46 -8.83
C PRO A 68 11.76 -14.18 -8.52
N VAL A 69 13.04 -14.31 -8.14
CA VAL A 69 13.91 -13.16 -7.81
C VAL A 69 14.04 -12.19 -8.98
N ASP A 70 13.99 -12.69 -10.22
CA ASP A 70 14.05 -11.86 -11.43
C ASP A 70 12.83 -10.93 -11.58
N TRP A 71 11.73 -11.17 -10.87
CA TRP A 71 10.61 -10.23 -10.80
C TRP A 71 10.87 -9.09 -9.82
N LEU A 72 11.78 -9.25 -8.87
CA LEU A 72 12.08 -8.28 -7.80
C LEU A 72 13.22 -7.33 -8.17
N CYS A 73 14.01 -7.67 -9.19
CA CYS A 73 15.16 -6.88 -9.63
C CYS A 73 15.16 -6.74 -11.14
N GLY A 74 14.95 -5.51 -11.62
CA GLY A 74 14.90 -5.24 -13.05
C GLY A 74 14.71 -3.77 -13.38
N PRO A 75 14.56 -3.44 -14.67
CA PRO A 75 14.14 -2.12 -15.09
C PRO A 75 12.80 -1.74 -14.46
N GLY A 76 12.63 -0.47 -14.14
CA GLY A 76 11.38 0.03 -13.60
C GLY A 76 11.10 1.47 -13.96
N ALA A 77 9.85 1.87 -13.76
CA ALA A 77 9.36 3.23 -13.91
C ALA A 77 8.92 3.77 -12.55
N ILE A 78 9.41 4.96 -12.19
CA ILE A 78 8.90 5.74 -11.06
C ILE A 78 8.02 6.85 -11.63
N VAL A 79 6.78 6.92 -11.19
CA VAL A 79 5.78 7.90 -11.64
C VAL A 79 5.54 8.91 -10.54
N ASP A 80 5.91 10.17 -10.75
CA ASP A 80 5.61 11.25 -9.81
C ASP A 80 4.17 11.75 -10.01
N LEU A 81 3.30 11.49 -9.04
CA LEU A 81 1.88 11.88 -9.03
C LEU A 81 1.56 12.92 -7.94
N ARG A 82 2.57 13.48 -7.27
CA ARG A 82 2.37 14.41 -6.13
C ARG A 82 1.48 15.60 -6.42
N ASP A 83 1.48 16.06 -7.67
CA ASP A 83 0.72 17.22 -8.13
C ASP A 83 -0.77 16.93 -8.37
N GLU A 84 -1.16 15.66 -8.49
CA GLU A 84 -2.55 15.25 -8.70
C GLU A 84 -3.15 14.49 -7.51
N MET A 85 -2.36 14.13 -6.49
CA MET A 85 -2.81 13.34 -5.34
C MET A 85 -3.11 14.21 -4.11
N GLY A 86 -4.29 13.97 -3.54
CA GLY A 86 -4.73 14.54 -2.27
C GLY A 86 -5.56 13.53 -1.48
N ASP A 87 -6.26 14.00 -0.44
CA ASP A 87 -7.12 13.14 0.38
C ASP A 87 -8.10 12.36 -0.49
N LEU A 88 -8.07 11.03 -0.36
CA LEU A 88 -8.91 10.09 -1.13
C LEU A 88 -8.77 10.27 -2.65
N GLY A 89 -7.58 10.67 -3.09
CA GLY A 89 -7.24 10.76 -4.51
C GLY A 89 -7.30 9.40 -5.21
N VAL A 90 -7.49 9.42 -6.52
CA VAL A 90 -7.59 8.20 -7.33
C VAL A 90 -6.57 8.27 -8.47
N TYR A 91 -5.57 7.40 -8.44
CA TYR A 91 -4.60 7.31 -9.52
C TYR A 91 -5.11 6.39 -10.65
N THR A 92 -4.82 6.79 -11.89
CA THR A 92 -5.32 6.13 -13.10
C THR A 92 -4.19 5.79 -14.06
N PRO A 93 -4.37 4.81 -14.96
CA PRO A 93 -3.40 4.53 -16.02
C PRO A 93 -3.08 5.75 -16.89
N ARG A 94 -4.09 6.61 -17.13
CA ARG A 94 -3.92 7.83 -17.91
C ARG A 94 -2.94 8.81 -17.26
N MET A 95 -2.96 8.95 -15.94
CA MET A 95 -2.01 9.80 -15.22
C MET A 95 -0.58 9.29 -15.34
N ILE A 96 -0.41 7.96 -15.37
CA ILE A 96 0.88 7.27 -15.52
C ILE A 96 1.43 7.45 -16.94
N GLU A 97 0.65 7.09 -17.96
CA GLU A 97 1.08 7.10 -19.37
C GLU A 97 1.36 8.52 -19.89
N LYS A 98 0.82 9.56 -19.24
CA LYS A 98 1.16 10.96 -19.54
C LYS A 98 2.57 11.36 -19.09
N ARG A 99 3.14 10.66 -18.10
CA ARG A 99 4.40 11.05 -17.43
C ARG A 99 5.57 10.20 -17.86
N VAL A 100 5.36 8.88 -17.92
CA VAL A 100 6.43 7.93 -18.22
C VAL A 100 5.91 6.80 -19.09
N LYS A 101 6.77 6.32 -20.00
CA LYS A 101 6.51 5.12 -20.80
C LYS A 101 6.83 3.89 -19.97
N VAL A 102 5.81 3.19 -19.51
CA VAL A 102 5.94 1.89 -18.82
C VAL A 102 6.03 0.78 -19.85
N LYS A 103 7.13 0.03 -19.88
CA LYS A 103 7.31 -1.12 -20.77
C LYS A 103 6.64 -2.35 -20.17
N THR A 104 6.49 -3.37 -21.00
CA THR A 104 5.95 -4.65 -20.56
C THR A 104 6.93 -5.32 -19.58
N GLY A 105 6.45 -5.72 -18.40
CA GLY A 105 7.24 -6.39 -17.38
C GLY A 105 8.12 -5.48 -16.51
N ASP A 106 8.02 -4.15 -16.65
CA ASP A 106 8.75 -3.23 -15.78
C ASP A 106 8.28 -3.35 -14.31
N LEU A 107 9.17 -3.07 -13.36
CA LEU A 107 8.78 -2.68 -12.01
C LEU A 107 8.08 -1.31 -12.06
N LEU A 108 7.00 -1.11 -11.30
CA LEU A 108 6.28 0.17 -11.31
C LEU A 108 6.13 0.76 -9.91
N ILE A 109 6.67 1.95 -9.65
CA ILE A 109 6.49 2.65 -8.37
C ILE A 109 5.72 3.96 -8.63
N LEU A 110 4.62 4.17 -7.90
CA LEU A 110 3.88 5.41 -7.92
C LEU A 110 4.26 6.26 -6.71
N HIS A 111 4.88 7.40 -6.96
CA HIS A 111 5.18 8.40 -5.95
C HIS A 111 4.00 9.36 -5.84
N THR A 112 3.06 9.07 -4.93
CA THR A 112 1.92 9.96 -4.63
C THR A 112 2.31 11.09 -3.68
N GLY A 113 3.43 10.94 -2.96
CA GLY A 113 3.86 11.83 -1.89
C GLY A 113 3.14 11.58 -0.57
N TRP A 114 2.37 10.50 -0.45
CA TRP A 114 1.64 10.20 0.77
C TRP A 114 2.53 9.80 1.94
N HIS A 115 3.73 9.27 1.66
CA HIS A 115 4.73 8.94 2.69
C HIS A 115 5.10 10.12 3.58
N ARG A 116 4.86 11.37 3.15
CA ARG A 116 5.08 12.55 3.98
C ARG A 116 4.26 12.51 5.28
N HIS A 117 3.11 11.83 5.26
CA HIS A 117 2.20 11.66 6.40
C HIS A 117 2.51 10.43 7.25
N ALA A 118 3.36 9.51 6.77
CA ALA A 118 3.80 8.37 7.57
C ALA A 118 4.52 8.85 8.84
N GLN A 119 4.65 7.97 9.85
CA GLN A 119 5.31 8.28 11.12
C GLN A 119 6.67 8.98 10.96
N PHE A 120 7.47 8.55 9.98
CA PHE A 120 8.81 9.09 9.71
C PHE A 120 8.84 10.09 8.54
N GLY A 121 7.66 10.53 8.07
CA GLY A 121 7.52 11.51 7.01
C GLY A 121 7.81 12.94 7.47
N SER A 122 7.82 13.89 6.53
CA SER A 122 8.10 15.29 6.83
C SER A 122 6.93 16.03 7.51
N GLU A 123 5.72 15.49 7.41
CA GLU A 123 4.47 16.04 7.96
C GLU A 123 3.64 14.90 8.59
N PRO A 124 4.15 14.24 9.64
CA PRO A 124 3.57 13.02 10.17
C PRO A 124 2.14 13.26 10.67
N ASP A 125 1.21 12.45 10.17
CA ASP A 125 -0.22 12.47 10.48
C ASP A 125 -0.76 11.06 10.25
N GLU A 126 -0.72 10.23 11.29
CA GLU A 126 -1.09 8.82 11.22
C GLU A 126 -2.57 8.63 10.81
N GLU A 127 -3.47 9.48 11.32
CA GLU A 127 -4.88 9.43 10.93
C GLU A 127 -5.03 9.67 9.44
N ARG A 128 -4.36 10.69 8.90
CA ARG A 128 -4.42 10.97 7.46
C ARG A 128 -3.71 9.91 6.65
N TYR A 129 -2.55 9.43 7.10
CA TYR A 129 -1.77 8.38 6.44
C TYR A 129 -2.60 7.11 6.23
N ILE A 130 -3.33 6.69 7.27
CA ILE A 130 -4.13 5.46 7.26
C ILE A 130 -5.52 5.67 6.63
N HIS A 131 -6.19 6.80 6.90
CA HIS A 131 -7.60 6.97 6.53
C HIS A 131 -7.85 7.68 5.20
N MET A 132 -6.92 8.52 4.76
CA MET A 132 -7.16 9.47 3.68
C MET A 132 -6.25 9.26 2.47
N HIS A 133 -5.47 8.18 2.43
CA HIS A 133 -4.53 7.94 1.34
C HIS A 133 -5.21 7.78 -0.03
N PRO A 134 -4.52 8.15 -1.12
CA PRO A 134 -4.99 7.87 -2.45
C PRO A 134 -4.95 6.36 -2.74
N GLY A 135 -5.72 5.93 -3.73
CA GLY A 135 -5.76 4.52 -4.14
C GLY A 135 -6.13 4.31 -5.60
N ALA A 136 -6.15 3.03 -5.99
CA ALA A 136 -6.31 2.65 -7.38
C ALA A 136 -7.72 2.94 -7.94
N HIS A 137 -7.76 3.52 -9.14
CA HIS A 137 -8.94 3.45 -9.99
C HIS A 137 -9.13 2.01 -10.50
N PRO A 138 -10.36 1.52 -10.74
CA PRO A 138 -10.58 0.18 -11.28
C PRO A 138 -9.86 -0.14 -12.59
N ASP A 139 -9.68 0.86 -13.46
CA ASP A 139 -8.95 0.71 -14.72
C ASP A 139 -7.46 0.35 -14.54
N MET A 140 -6.89 0.51 -13.33
CA MET A 140 -5.54 0.06 -13.03
C MET A 140 -5.39 -1.44 -13.24
N VAL A 141 -6.39 -2.24 -12.85
CA VAL A 141 -6.35 -3.70 -12.92
C VAL A 141 -6.09 -4.21 -14.34
N PRO A 142 -6.97 -3.96 -15.33
CA PRO A 142 -6.74 -4.45 -16.70
C PRO A 142 -5.49 -3.85 -17.34
N TRP A 143 -5.10 -2.64 -16.95
CA TRP A 143 -3.90 -2.00 -17.49
C TRP A 143 -2.61 -2.67 -16.99
N LEU A 144 -2.49 -2.94 -15.68
CA LEU A 144 -1.34 -3.64 -15.08
C LEU A 144 -1.19 -5.04 -15.69
N LEU A 145 -2.29 -5.79 -15.80
CA LEU A 145 -2.29 -7.13 -16.40
C LEU A 145 -1.87 -7.09 -17.87
N LYS A 146 -2.38 -6.12 -18.64
CA LYS A 146 -1.98 -5.93 -20.06
C LYS A 146 -0.49 -5.59 -20.20
N LYS A 147 0.07 -4.82 -19.27
CA LYS A 147 1.49 -4.49 -19.20
C LYS A 147 2.34 -5.66 -18.64
N LYS A 148 1.74 -6.76 -18.20
CA LYS A 148 2.42 -7.91 -17.57
C LYS A 148 3.31 -7.49 -16.39
N ILE A 149 2.82 -6.55 -15.59
CA ILE A 149 3.53 -6.08 -14.40
C ILE A 149 3.39 -7.16 -13.31
N HIS A 150 4.51 -7.61 -12.77
CA HIS A 150 4.53 -8.55 -11.63
C HIS A 150 4.64 -7.82 -10.29
N ILE A 151 5.37 -6.71 -10.22
CA ILE A 151 5.57 -5.92 -9.01
C ILE A 151 5.25 -4.47 -9.31
N TRP A 152 4.35 -3.89 -8.53
CA TRP A 152 4.16 -2.45 -8.48
C TRP A 152 4.10 -1.97 -7.04
N GLY A 153 4.16 -0.68 -6.78
CA GLY A 153 4.11 -0.18 -5.42
C GLY A 153 3.68 1.27 -5.33
N VAL A 154 3.23 1.64 -4.14
CA VAL A 154 2.79 2.99 -3.81
C VAL A 154 3.38 3.42 -2.47
N ASP A 155 3.56 4.72 -2.27
CA ASP A 155 4.06 5.27 -1.01
C ASP A 155 2.93 5.52 0.02
N CYS A 156 1.95 4.61 0.06
CA CYS A 156 0.76 4.60 0.93
C CYS A 156 0.74 3.34 1.80
N VAL A 157 -0.16 3.28 2.79
CA VAL A 157 -0.38 2.06 3.61
C VAL A 157 -1.01 0.90 2.82
N SER A 158 -1.67 1.19 1.70
CA SER A 158 -2.25 0.19 0.80
C SER A 158 -2.39 0.75 -0.62
N THR A 159 -2.36 -0.13 -1.61
CA THR A 159 -2.70 0.19 -3.00
C THR A 159 -4.19 0.40 -3.23
N ASP A 160 -5.04 -0.29 -2.48
CA ASP A 160 -6.49 -0.12 -2.58
C ASP A 160 -6.94 1.23 -2.03
N HIS A 161 -7.92 1.86 -2.66
CA HIS A 161 -8.49 3.09 -2.11
C HIS A 161 -9.17 2.82 -0.76
N PRO A 162 -9.15 3.74 0.23
CA PRO A 162 -9.79 3.53 1.54
C PRO A 162 -11.26 3.07 1.47
N MET A 163 -11.99 3.50 0.44
CA MET A 163 -13.38 3.07 0.19
C MET A 163 -13.52 1.61 -0.30
N ASN A 164 -12.44 0.98 -0.77
CA ASN A 164 -12.35 -0.45 -1.08
C ASN A 164 -11.74 -1.26 0.06
N LEU A 165 -11.29 -0.61 1.13
CA LEU A 165 -10.73 -1.25 2.31
C LEU A 165 -11.79 -1.34 3.42
N PRO A 166 -11.55 -2.17 4.45
CA PRO A 166 -12.38 -2.18 5.64
C PRO A 166 -12.63 -0.77 6.20
N ILE A 167 -11.64 0.13 6.14
CA ILE A 167 -11.66 1.44 6.79
C ILE A 167 -12.73 2.41 6.28
N GLY A 168 -13.07 2.35 4.99
CA GLY A 168 -14.18 3.12 4.39
C GLY A 168 -15.51 2.34 4.33
N ARG A 169 -15.53 1.08 4.79
CA ARG A 169 -16.68 0.17 4.65
C ARG A 169 -17.31 -0.24 5.98
N PHE A 170 -16.53 -0.87 6.86
CA PHE A 170 -17.07 -1.53 8.06
C PHE A 170 -16.09 -1.66 9.24
N LEU A 171 -14.81 -1.33 9.06
CA LEU A 171 -13.81 -1.27 10.14
C LEU A 171 -14.07 -0.13 11.13
N GLY A 172 -15.27 0.44 11.04
CA GLY A 172 -16.14 0.58 12.17
C GLY A 172 -17.01 1.80 12.00
N LYS A 173 -18.19 1.76 12.60
CA LYS A 173 -18.68 2.95 13.30
C LYS A 173 -17.61 3.53 14.27
N GLY A 174 -16.52 2.79 14.54
CA GLY A 174 -15.36 3.21 15.31
C GLY A 174 -15.73 3.49 16.76
N MET A 175 -14.73 3.65 17.64
CA MET A 175 -15.00 4.26 18.94
C MET A 175 -15.36 5.76 18.78
N HIS A 176 -14.98 6.36 17.63
CA HIS A 176 -15.12 7.79 17.32
C HIS A 176 -15.57 8.12 15.87
N GLY A 177 -16.23 7.21 15.15
CA GLY A 177 -16.81 7.54 13.83
C GLY A 177 -15.82 7.74 12.67
N HIS A 178 -14.63 7.11 12.69
CA HIS A 178 -13.61 7.30 11.65
C HIS A 178 -14.10 6.94 10.24
N CYS A 179 -14.78 5.79 10.07
CA CYS A 179 -15.38 5.40 8.78
C CYS A 179 -16.38 6.45 8.31
N ASP A 180 -17.22 6.98 9.20
CA ASP A 180 -18.20 8.00 8.84
C ASP A 180 -17.52 9.28 8.33
N ARG A 181 -16.38 9.68 8.91
CA ARG A 181 -15.57 10.81 8.42
C ARG A 181 -15.00 10.55 7.02
N VAL A 182 -14.39 9.39 6.81
CA VAL A 182 -13.85 8.98 5.50
C VAL A 182 -14.95 8.95 4.45
N ARG A 183 -16.10 8.35 4.78
CA ARG A 183 -17.26 8.27 3.89
C ARG A 183 -17.85 9.65 3.59
N ALA A 184 -17.99 10.52 4.58
CA ALA A 184 -18.47 11.88 4.37
C ALA A 184 -17.55 12.65 3.41
N LYS A 185 -16.23 12.52 3.57
CA LYS A 185 -15.25 13.11 2.65
C LYS A 185 -15.35 12.51 1.25
N ALA A 186 -15.47 11.19 1.13
CA ALA A 186 -15.67 10.52 -0.16
C ALA A 186 -16.96 11.00 -0.84
N GLU A 187 -18.07 11.12 -0.10
CA GLU A 187 -19.32 11.64 -0.63
C GLU A 187 -19.18 13.08 -1.15
N GLN A 188 -18.38 13.93 -0.50
CA GLN A 188 -18.09 15.27 -1.03
C GLN A 188 -17.30 15.23 -2.35
N LEU A 189 -16.31 14.34 -2.46
CA LEU A 189 -15.41 14.25 -3.61
C LEU A 189 -16.05 13.56 -4.83
N PHE A 190 -16.87 12.55 -4.60
CA PHE A 190 -17.39 11.67 -5.65
C PHE A 190 -18.85 11.93 -6.01
N GLY A 191 -19.47 13.02 -5.55
CA GLY A 191 -20.85 13.37 -5.93
C GLY A 191 -21.92 12.61 -5.13
N GLY A 192 -21.70 12.51 -3.82
CA GLY A 192 -22.60 11.89 -2.86
C GLY A 192 -22.57 10.36 -2.86
N LYS A 193 -23.50 9.77 -2.11
CA LYS A 193 -23.63 8.30 -1.95
C LYS A 193 -23.66 7.53 -3.26
N LYS A 194 -24.37 8.05 -4.27
CA LYS A 194 -24.51 7.40 -5.58
C LYS A 194 -23.18 7.34 -6.33
N GLY A 195 -22.39 8.41 -6.29
CA GLY A 195 -21.10 8.43 -6.97
C GLY A 195 -20.03 7.63 -6.24
N VAL A 196 -20.04 7.63 -4.91
CA VAL A 196 -19.23 6.68 -4.11
C VAL A 196 -19.57 5.23 -4.46
N ALA A 197 -20.85 4.86 -4.48
CA ALA A 197 -21.28 3.50 -4.83
C ALA A 197 -20.94 3.11 -6.27
N LYS A 198 -20.89 4.08 -7.19
CA LYS A 198 -20.47 3.87 -8.58
C LYS A 198 -18.96 3.65 -8.70
N MET A 199 -18.16 4.44 -7.98
CA MET A 199 -16.69 4.38 -8.05
C MET A 199 -16.13 3.20 -7.25
N PHE A 200 -16.75 2.88 -6.11
CA PHE A 200 -16.32 1.87 -5.16
C PHE A 200 -17.46 0.89 -4.87
N PRO A 201 -17.93 0.13 -5.88
CA PRO A 201 -19.00 -0.85 -5.68
C PRO A 201 -18.55 -1.98 -4.74
N ASP A 202 -19.49 -2.74 -4.19
CA ASP A 202 -19.16 -3.83 -3.26
C ASP A 202 -18.30 -4.94 -3.89
N SER A 203 -18.46 -5.16 -5.20
CA SER A 203 -17.61 -6.07 -5.97
C SER A 203 -16.15 -5.63 -6.09
N ALA A 204 -15.82 -4.38 -5.74
CA ALA A 204 -14.47 -3.84 -5.74
C ALA A 204 -13.82 -3.83 -4.34
N TYR A 205 -14.38 -4.56 -3.37
CA TYR A 205 -13.75 -4.73 -2.07
C TYR A 205 -12.36 -5.38 -2.22
N GLN A 206 -11.33 -4.74 -1.66
CA GLN A 206 -9.92 -5.12 -1.80
C GLN A 206 -9.57 -5.42 -3.27
N LEU A 207 -9.89 -4.47 -4.15
CA LEU A 207 -9.86 -4.60 -5.61
C LEU A 207 -8.49 -5.04 -6.11
N THR A 208 -7.41 -4.37 -5.71
CA THR A 208 -6.08 -4.69 -6.23
C THR A 208 -5.65 -6.08 -5.78
N HIS A 209 -5.92 -6.45 -4.53
CA HIS A 209 -5.57 -7.76 -4.02
C HIS A 209 -6.36 -8.88 -4.72
N ASN A 210 -7.70 -8.78 -4.72
CA ASN A 210 -8.58 -9.82 -5.25
C ASN A 210 -8.46 -9.97 -6.77
N ALA A 211 -8.20 -8.88 -7.50
CA ALA A 211 -8.16 -8.92 -8.96
C ALA A 211 -6.76 -9.12 -9.56
N LEU A 212 -5.68 -8.82 -8.82
CA LEU A 212 -4.31 -8.94 -9.34
C LEU A 212 -3.56 -10.17 -8.85
N PHE A 213 -3.77 -10.61 -7.61
CA PHE A 213 -3.00 -11.72 -7.03
C PHE A 213 -3.24 -13.08 -7.71
N PRO A 214 -4.44 -13.40 -8.24
CA PRO A 214 -4.64 -14.58 -9.08
C PRO A 214 -3.79 -14.62 -10.35
N HIS A 215 -3.17 -13.49 -10.71
CA HIS A 215 -2.33 -13.32 -11.91
C HIS A 215 -0.87 -13.01 -11.57
N ASP A 216 -0.43 -13.26 -10.33
CA ASP A 216 0.93 -12.97 -9.86
C ASP A 216 1.36 -11.50 -10.08
N CYS A 217 0.39 -10.57 -10.01
CA CYS A 217 0.62 -9.14 -10.02
C CYS A 217 0.50 -8.62 -8.58
N MET A 218 1.65 -8.56 -7.90
CA MET A 218 1.81 -8.25 -6.48
C MET A 218 2.11 -6.77 -6.26
N HIS A 219 1.99 -6.32 -5.01
CA HIS A 219 2.31 -4.94 -4.67
C HIS A 219 3.16 -4.74 -3.41
N ILE A 220 3.85 -3.60 -3.42
CA ILE A 220 4.66 -3.00 -2.36
C ILE A 220 3.92 -1.81 -1.75
#